data_AF-A0A4Y2MMH7-F1
#
_entry.id   AF-A0A4Y2MMH7-F1
#
_cell.length_a   1.000
_cell.length_b   1.000
_cell.length_c   1.000
_cell.angle_alpha   90.00
_cell.angle_beta   90.00
_cell.angle_gamma   90.00
#
_symmetry.space_group_name_H-M   'P 1'
#
loop_
_entity.id
_entity.type
_entity.pdbx_description
1 polymer ?
#
loop_
_entity_poly.entity_id
_entity_poly.type
_entity_poly.pdbx_seq_one_letter_code
_entity_poly.pdbx_strand_id
1 'polypeptide(L)'
;MNVPGMWDPEKVDRDLLMWVITHCMIHSIEDEATQVAGYSAIIDVRGVSNKHLKLLTIENILLIIHSTQHCFPGRYKGVHVIGMPKFFAYAWNMCYPFILSYKMQKRIFIHGENLKNLHKYMSPSILPQEFNGELGPFDNSWWHASILKRNDWALEQRLYGYKK
;
A
#
# COMPACT_ATOMS: atom_id res chain seq x y z
N MET A 1 -3.87 4.33 -16.47
CA MET A 1 -2.69 4.39 -15.59
C MET A 1 -3.20 4.49 -14.15
N ASN A 2 -3.30 3.38 -13.40
CA ASN A 2 -3.87 3.37 -12.04
C ASN A 2 -2.77 3.71 -11.01
N VAL A 3 -2.46 5.01 -10.87
CA VAL A 3 -1.59 5.53 -9.80
C VAL A 3 -2.44 6.01 -8.61
N PRO A 4 -1.92 5.97 -7.38
CA PRO A 4 -2.66 6.40 -6.17
C PRO A 4 -3.01 7.89 -6.11
N GLY A 5 -2.61 8.71 -7.07
CA GLY A 5 -3.19 10.05 -7.28
C GLY A 5 -4.51 10.07 -8.06
N MET A 6 -5.02 8.92 -8.50
CA MET A 6 -6.23 8.83 -9.34
C MET A 6 -7.55 8.76 -8.57
N TRP A 7 -7.52 8.46 -7.27
CA TRP A 7 -8.75 8.44 -6.47
C TRP A 7 -9.09 9.85 -6.00
N ASP A 8 -10.37 10.18 -5.95
CA ASP A 8 -10.84 11.50 -5.53
C ASP A 8 -11.08 11.50 -4.02
N PRO A 9 -10.23 12.18 -3.22
CA PRO A 9 -10.35 12.19 -1.75
C PRO A 9 -11.59 12.95 -1.25
N GLU A 10 -12.32 13.64 -2.14
CA GLU A 10 -13.60 14.28 -1.81
C GLU A 10 -14.79 13.34 -2.02
N LYS A 11 -14.63 12.27 -2.82
CA LYS A 11 -15.68 11.27 -3.08
C LYS A 11 -15.52 10.00 -2.26
N VAL A 12 -14.30 9.69 -1.86
CA VAL A 12 -13.99 8.51 -1.06
C VAL A 12 -13.48 9.02 0.28
N ASP A 13 -14.25 8.79 1.32
CA ASP A 13 -13.83 9.13 2.68
C ASP A 13 -12.76 8.17 3.21
N ARG A 14 -12.18 8.54 4.35
CA ARG A 14 -11.13 7.76 5.01
C ARG A 14 -11.58 6.35 5.40
N ASP A 15 -12.80 6.19 5.89
CA ASP A 15 -13.31 4.91 6.39
C ASP A 15 -13.53 3.95 5.22
N LEU A 16 -14.07 4.44 4.11
CA LEU A 16 -14.21 3.70 2.86
C LEU A 16 -12.83 3.30 2.29
N LEU A 17 -11.86 4.22 2.25
CA LEU A 17 -10.50 3.90 1.78
C LEU A 17 -9.86 2.79 2.62
N MET A 18 -9.86 2.94 3.95
CA MET A 18 -9.27 1.96 4.87
C MET A 18 -9.95 0.59 4.75
N TRP A 19 -11.27 0.58 4.55
CA TRP A 19 -12.02 -0.65 4.32
C TRP A 19 -11.64 -1.32 2.99
N VAL A 20 -11.56 -0.57 1.88
CA VAL A 20 -11.15 -1.12 0.57
C VAL A 20 -9.74 -1.71 0.66
N ILE A 21 -8.79 -1.00 1.28
CA ILE A 21 -7.43 -1.51 1.49
C ILE A 21 -7.45 -2.80 2.31
N THR A 22 -8.20 -2.83 3.41
CA THR A 22 -8.32 -4.02 4.27
C THR A 22 -8.88 -5.20 3.48
N HIS A 23 -9.89 -4.98 2.65
CA HIS A 23 -10.48 -6.02 1.82
C HIS A 23 -9.50 -6.57 0.77
N CYS A 24 -8.75 -5.70 0.08
CA CYS A 24 -7.68 -6.11 -0.82
C CYS A 24 -6.61 -6.96 -0.10
N MET A 25 -6.25 -6.57 1.12
CA MET A 25 -5.28 -7.30 1.94
C MET A 25 -5.81 -8.67 2.35
N ILE A 26 -7.07 -8.76 2.81
CA ILE A 26 -7.71 -10.05 3.15
C ILE A 26 -7.74 -10.97 1.93
N HIS A 27 -8.18 -10.47 0.77
CA HIS A 27 -8.18 -11.29 -0.45
C HIS A 27 -6.78 -11.79 -0.81
N SER A 28 -5.73 -10.98 -0.58
CA SER A 28 -4.36 -11.39 -0.89
C SER A 28 -3.82 -12.53 -0.03
N ILE A 29 -4.24 -12.65 1.25
CA ILE A 29 -3.83 -13.77 2.10
C ILE A 29 -4.65 -15.04 1.84
N GLU A 30 -5.67 -15.01 0.97
CA GLU A 30 -6.40 -16.24 0.60
C GLU A 30 -5.52 -17.19 -0.22
N ASP A 31 -4.50 -16.65 -0.90
CA ASP A 31 -3.46 -17.44 -1.54
C ASP A 31 -2.43 -17.96 -0.51
N GLU A 32 -2.34 -19.28 -0.39
CA GLU A 32 -1.39 -19.96 0.49
C GLU A 32 0.06 -19.59 0.19
N ALA A 33 0.41 -19.37 -1.08
CA ALA A 33 1.75 -18.96 -1.45
C ALA A 33 2.09 -17.59 -0.85
N THR A 34 1.13 -16.68 -0.80
CA THR A 34 1.26 -15.38 -0.12
C THR A 34 1.44 -15.52 1.39
N GLN A 35 0.72 -16.45 2.05
CA GLN A 35 0.90 -16.70 3.49
C GLN A 35 2.31 -17.24 3.83
N VAL A 36 2.86 -18.10 2.96
CA VAL A 36 4.18 -18.71 3.14
C VAL A 36 5.32 -17.76 2.75
N ALA A 37 5.25 -17.15 1.58
CA ALA A 37 6.29 -16.28 1.02
C ALA A 37 6.26 -14.86 1.59
N GLY A 38 5.08 -14.34 1.89
CA GLY A 38 4.88 -12.96 2.34
C GLY A 38 4.87 -11.93 1.21
N TYR A 39 4.91 -10.65 1.58
CA TYR A 39 4.72 -9.52 0.67
C TYR A 39 6.01 -8.79 0.34
N SER A 40 6.15 -8.35 -0.91
CA SER A 40 7.00 -7.22 -1.26
C SER A 40 6.15 -6.17 -1.95
N ALA A 41 5.86 -5.07 -1.25
CA ALA A 41 4.88 -4.08 -1.67
C ALA A 41 5.55 -2.88 -2.34
N ILE A 42 4.97 -2.36 -3.42
CA ILE A 42 5.30 -1.04 -3.97
C ILE A 42 4.17 -0.07 -3.60
N ILE A 43 4.52 1.02 -2.92
CA ILE A 43 3.62 2.14 -2.66
C ILE A 43 4.05 3.27 -3.58
N ASP A 44 3.38 3.38 -4.71
CA ASP A 44 3.49 4.58 -5.54
C ASP A 44 2.85 5.75 -4.79
N VAL A 45 3.45 6.94 -4.82
CA VAL A 45 2.81 8.16 -4.31
C VAL A 45 2.91 9.29 -5.32
N ARG A 46 3.24 8.98 -6.58
CA ARG A 46 3.16 9.92 -7.69
C ARG A 46 1.71 10.37 -7.86
N GLY A 47 1.50 11.68 -8.00
CA GLY A 47 0.17 12.28 -8.15
C GLY A 47 -0.57 12.54 -6.83
N VAL A 48 0.01 12.23 -5.67
CA VAL A 48 -0.52 12.67 -4.37
C VAL A 48 -0.53 14.20 -4.34
N SER A 49 -1.74 14.77 -4.39
CA SER A 49 -1.99 16.21 -4.33
C SER A 49 -2.17 16.72 -2.89
N ASN A 50 -2.22 18.05 -2.71
CA ASN A 50 -2.50 18.66 -1.41
C ASN A 50 -3.83 18.19 -0.77
N LYS A 51 -4.80 17.75 -1.59
CA LYS A 51 -6.06 17.17 -1.07
C LYS A 51 -5.80 15.83 -0.37
N HIS A 52 -4.94 14.99 -0.94
CA HIS A 52 -4.54 13.72 -0.35
C HIS A 52 -3.70 13.91 0.92
N LEU A 53 -2.86 14.96 0.96
CA LEU A 53 -2.04 15.27 2.14
C LEU A 53 -2.89 15.51 3.40
N LYS A 54 -4.12 16.01 3.26
CA LYS A 54 -5.05 16.18 4.40
C LYS A 54 -5.39 14.85 5.09
N LEU A 55 -5.27 13.72 4.39
CA LEU A 55 -5.48 12.39 4.94
C LEU A 55 -4.24 11.84 5.65
N LEU A 56 -3.06 12.42 5.41
CA LEU A 56 -1.79 12.03 6.05
C LEU A 56 -1.63 12.69 7.43
N THR A 57 -2.69 12.63 8.25
CA THR A 57 -2.60 13.03 9.65
C THR A 57 -1.72 12.04 10.43
N ILE A 58 -1.12 12.49 11.53
CA ILE A 58 -0.31 11.62 12.41
C ILE A 58 -1.16 10.43 12.88
N GLU A 59 -2.42 10.68 13.26
CA GLU A 59 -3.36 9.63 13.68
C GLU A 59 -3.54 8.56 12.60
N ASN A 60 -3.78 8.94 11.35
CA ASN A 60 -3.97 7.99 10.26
C ASN A 60 -2.68 7.22 9.93
N ILE A 61 -1.52 7.89 9.99
CA ILE A 61 -0.21 7.23 9.79
C ILE A 61 0.01 6.17 10.88
N LEU A 62 -0.22 6.53 12.15
CA LEU A 62 -0.09 5.61 13.27
C LEU A 62 -1.07 4.45 13.16
N LEU A 63 -2.31 4.70 12.74
CA LEU A 63 -3.31 3.66 12.50
C LEU A 63 -2.84 2.68 11.42
N ILE A 64 -2.33 3.16 10.28
CA ILE A 64 -1.82 2.31 9.20
C ILE A 64 -0.62 1.48 9.68
N ILE A 65 0.32 2.11 10.39
CA ILE A 65 1.51 1.43 10.91
C ILE A 65 1.12 0.35 11.92
N HIS A 66 0.30 0.69 12.90
CA HIS A 66 -0.15 -0.24 13.92
C HIS A 66 -0.92 -1.41 13.31
N SER A 67 -1.84 -1.11 12.38
CA SER A 67 -2.62 -2.13 11.66
C SER A 67 -1.72 -3.09 10.89
N THR A 68 -0.73 -2.56 10.19
CA THR A 68 0.26 -3.32 9.40
C THR A 68 1.17 -4.19 10.28
N GLN A 69 1.56 -3.70 11.46
CA GLN A 69 2.54 -4.38 12.33
C GLN A 69 1.91 -5.38 13.29
N HIS A 70 0.69 -5.12 13.75
CA HIS A 70 0.11 -5.81 14.90
C HIS A 70 -1.28 -6.40 14.65
N CYS A 71 -2.01 -5.93 13.64
CA CYS A 71 -3.40 -6.37 13.43
C CYS A 71 -3.55 -7.30 12.22
N PHE A 72 -2.88 -7.01 11.11
CA PHE A 72 -3.01 -7.80 9.90
C PHE A 72 -2.04 -8.98 9.89
N PRO A 73 -2.47 -10.22 9.59
CA PRO A 73 -1.61 -11.41 9.58
C PRO A 73 -0.70 -11.50 8.34
N GLY A 74 -0.18 -10.36 7.88
CA GLY A 74 0.68 -10.27 6.70
C GLY A 74 2.17 -10.35 7.03
N ARG A 75 2.95 -11.02 6.17
CA ARG A 75 4.41 -11.14 6.32
C ARG A 75 5.16 -10.22 5.37
N TYR A 76 5.30 -8.94 5.71
CA TYR A 76 6.02 -7.98 4.89
C TYR A 76 7.52 -8.28 4.83
N LYS A 77 8.07 -8.56 3.65
CA LYS A 77 9.49 -8.76 3.36
C LYS A 77 10.18 -7.47 2.89
N GLY A 78 9.44 -6.62 2.18
CA GLY A 78 9.88 -5.30 1.75
C GLY A 78 8.68 -4.39 1.46
N VAL A 79 8.84 -3.09 1.68
CA VAL A 79 7.88 -2.04 1.34
C VAL A 79 8.66 -0.92 0.64
N HIS A 80 8.33 -0.67 -0.62
CA HIS A 80 9.08 0.19 -1.53
C HIS A 80 8.23 1.41 -1.87
N VAL A 81 8.52 2.56 -1.25
CA VAL A 81 7.80 3.80 -1.52
C VAL A 81 8.47 4.51 -2.68
N ILE A 82 7.72 4.88 -3.72
CA ILE A 82 8.28 5.54 -4.91
C ILE A 82 7.58 6.88 -5.18
N GLY A 83 8.32 7.85 -5.72
CA GLY A 83 7.76 9.16 -6.10
C GLY A 83 7.39 10.07 -4.94
N MET A 84 7.89 9.79 -3.73
CA MET A 84 7.66 10.65 -2.58
C MET A 84 8.43 11.97 -2.71
N PRO A 85 7.80 13.14 -2.51
CA PRO A 85 8.52 14.42 -2.57
C PRO A 85 9.62 14.48 -1.51
N LYS A 86 10.77 15.08 -1.86
CA LYS A 86 11.98 15.09 -1.01
C LYS A 86 11.72 15.58 0.42
N PHE A 87 10.89 16.62 0.58
CA PHE A 87 10.54 17.13 1.90
C PHE A 87 9.81 16.09 2.78
N PHE A 88 8.88 15.32 2.21
CA PHE A 88 8.21 14.22 2.91
C PHE A 88 9.17 13.09 3.26
N ALA A 89 10.15 12.79 2.40
CA ALA A 89 11.18 11.80 2.69
C ALA A 89 12.03 12.20 3.90
N TYR A 90 12.40 13.47 4.03
CA TYR A 90 13.11 13.96 5.21
C TYR A 90 12.26 13.88 6.47
N ALA A 91 11.01 14.34 6.42
CA ALA A 91 10.08 14.26 7.55
C ALA A 91 9.87 12.80 8.00
N TRP A 92 9.66 11.89 7.05
CA TRP A 92 9.57 10.46 7.32
C TRP A 92 10.82 9.95 8.01
N ASN A 93 12.01 10.27 7.50
CA ASN A 93 13.29 9.82 8.05
C ASN A 93 13.55 10.25 9.50
N MET A 94 12.96 11.36 9.95
CA MET A 94 13.02 11.80 11.34
C MET A 94 12.03 11.05 12.24
N CYS A 95 10.83 10.76 11.74
CA CYS A 95 9.75 10.19 12.54
C CYS A 95 9.76 8.65 12.58
N TYR A 96 10.10 7.99 11.48
CA TYR A 96 9.99 6.52 11.33
C TYR A 96 10.73 5.69 12.39
N PRO A 97 11.90 6.10 12.95
CA PRO A 97 12.60 5.29 13.93
C PRO A 97 11.82 5.14 15.25
N PHE A 98 10.93 6.08 15.55
CA PHE A 98 10.14 6.10 16.79
C PHE A 98 8.82 5.36 16.68
N ILE A 99 8.27 5.24 15.47
CA ILE A 99 6.94 4.69 15.22
C ILE A 99 6.97 3.28 14.61
N LEU A 100 8.12 2.84 14.06
CA LEU A 100 8.25 1.51 13.47
C LEU A 100 9.07 0.56 14.34
N SER A 101 8.65 -0.70 14.41
CA SER A 101 9.51 -1.77 14.91
C SER A 101 10.84 -1.85 14.15
N TYR A 102 11.91 -2.25 14.83
CA TYR A 102 13.25 -2.44 14.23
C TYR A 102 13.24 -3.32 12.98
N LYS A 103 12.36 -4.34 12.96
CA LYS A 103 12.14 -5.21 11.81
C LYS A 103 11.59 -4.45 10.59
N MET A 104 10.61 -3.57 10.79
CA MET A 104 10.03 -2.80 9.70
C MET A 104 10.92 -1.65 9.24
N GLN A 105 11.68 -1.03 10.14
CA GLN A 105 12.68 -0.03 9.77
C GLN A 105 13.67 -0.55 8.71
N LYS A 106 14.06 -1.83 8.80
CA LYS A 106 14.93 -2.50 7.82
C LYS A 106 14.25 -2.93 6.53
N ARG A 107 12.93 -2.82 6.44
CA ARG A 107 12.11 -3.34 5.34
C ARG A 107 11.40 -2.26 4.56
N ILE A 108 11.45 -1.00 5.00
CA ILE A 108 10.90 0.14 4.27
C ILE A 108 12.02 0.83 3.50
N PHE A 109 11.84 0.95 2.20
CA PHE A 109 12.80 1.54 1.28
C PHE A 109 12.12 2.69 0.54
N ILE A 110 12.64 3.90 0.70
CA ILE A 110 12.16 5.07 -0.04
C ILE A 110 13.04 5.24 -1.28
N HIS A 111 12.42 5.17 -2.45
CA HIS A 111 13.06 5.42 -3.73
C HIS A 111 12.69 6.82 -4.19
N GLY A 112 13.68 7.55 -4.70
CA GLY A 112 13.43 8.81 -5.40
C GLY A 112 12.84 8.58 -6.78
N GLU A 113 12.96 9.57 -7.65
CA GLU A 113 12.49 9.49 -9.05
C GLU A 113 13.23 8.41 -9.86
N ASN A 114 14.46 8.08 -9.47
CA ASN A 114 15.25 7.06 -10.13
C ASN A 114 14.99 5.66 -9.55
N LEU A 115 14.18 4.87 -10.27
CA LEU A 115 13.81 3.51 -9.88
C LEU A 115 14.92 2.46 -10.07
N LYS A 116 16.15 2.83 -10.50
CA LYS A 116 17.27 1.87 -10.58
C LYS A 116 17.52 1.15 -9.26
N ASN A 117 17.30 1.81 -8.13
CA ASN A 117 17.45 1.20 -6.81
C ASN A 117 16.32 0.23 -6.45
N LEU A 118 15.14 0.34 -7.07
CA LEU A 118 14.05 -0.63 -6.90
C LEU A 118 14.49 -2.01 -7.41
N HIS A 119 15.23 -2.05 -8.52
CA HIS A 119 15.67 -3.31 -9.14
C HIS A 119 16.71 -4.10 -8.35
N LYS A 120 17.29 -3.52 -7.30
CA LYS A 120 18.10 -4.26 -6.31
C LYS A 120 17.24 -5.21 -5.46
N TYR A 121 15.94 -4.97 -5.41
CA TYR A 121 14.99 -5.71 -4.57
C TYR A 121 13.95 -6.49 -5.39
N MET A 122 13.65 -6.06 -6.61
CA MET A 122 12.64 -6.68 -7.48
C MET A 122 13.15 -6.78 -8.92
N SER A 123 13.09 -7.96 -9.53
CA SER A 123 13.53 -8.15 -10.91
C SER A 123 12.68 -7.31 -11.88
N PRO A 124 13.27 -6.60 -12.86
CA PRO A 124 12.51 -5.91 -13.91
C PRO A 124 11.52 -6.82 -14.65
N SER A 125 11.87 -8.11 -14.82
CA SER A 125 11.05 -9.12 -15.50
C SER A 125 9.64 -9.34 -14.91
N ILE A 126 9.42 -8.97 -13.65
CA ILE A 126 8.12 -9.13 -12.97
C ILE A 126 7.38 -7.80 -12.78
N LEU A 127 7.92 -6.70 -13.31
CA LEU A 127 7.39 -5.36 -13.11
C LEU A 127 6.78 -4.79 -14.40
N PRO A 128 5.67 -4.03 -14.28
CA PRO A 128 5.14 -3.19 -15.36
C PRO A 128 6.12 -2.11 -15.84
N GLN A 129 5.88 -1.60 -17.06
CA GLN A 129 6.66 -0.50 -17.66
C GLN A 129 6.68 0.78 -16.80
N GLU A 130 5.60 1.09 -16.09
CA GLU A 130 5.49 2.26 -15.22
C GLU A 130 6.45 2.26 -14.02
N PHE A 131 7.04 1.10 -13.74
CA PHE A 131 8.05 0.89 -12.71
C PHE A 131 9.43 0.50 -13.28
N ASN A 132 9.69 0.86 -14.56
CA ASN A 132 10.88 0.48 -15.32
C ASN A 132 11.07 -1.05 -15.46
N GLY A 133 9.98 -1.80 -15.52
CA GLY A 133 10.01 -3.23 -15.75
C GLY A 133 9.88 -3.65 -17.22
N GLU A 134 9.88 -4.96 -17.44
CA GLU A 134 9.86 -5.59 -18.77
C GLU A 134 8.48 -6.12 -19.16
N LEU A 135 7.50 -6.11 -18.25
CA LEU A 135 6.11 -6.47 -18.57
C LEU A 135 5.44 -5.37 -19.40
N GLY A 136 4.18 -5.60 -19.81
CA GLY A 136 3.36 -4.58 -20.44
C GLY A 136 2.96 -3.43 -19.49
N PRO A 137 2.06 -2.54 -19.95
CA PRO A 137 1.42 -1.55 -19.08
C PRO A 137 0.75 -2.21 -17.87
N PHE A 138 0.72 -1.52 -16.73
CA PHE A 138 0.07 -2.04 -15.53
C PHE A 138 -1.42 -2.33 -15.77
N ASP A 139 -1.80 -3.59 -15.60
CA ASP A 139 -3.18 -4.04 -15.65
C ASP A 139 -3.51 -4.86 -14.39
N ASN A 140 -4.45 -4.35 -13.60
CA ASN A 140 -4.98 -5.02 -12.42
C ASN A 140 -6.42 -5.53 -12.64
N SER A 141 -6.92 -5.53 -13.88
CA SER A 141 -8.32 -5.87 -14.19
C SER A 141 -8.70 -7.27 -13.72
N TRP A 142 -7.79 -8.24 -13.87
CA TRP A 142 -8.01 -9.62 -13.41
C TRP A 142 -8.13 -9.72 -11.88
N TRP A 143 -7.26 -9.01 -11.14
CA TRP A 143 -7.25 -8.98 -9.67
C TRP A 143 -8.45 -8.20 -9.13
N HIS A 144 -8.79 -7.09 -9.78
CA HIS A 144 -10.01 -6.34 -9.49
C HIS A 144 -11.25 -7.23 -9.66
N ALA A 145 -11.34 -7.96 -10.77
CA ALA A 145 -12.43 -8.90 -11.00
C ALA A 145 -12.47 -10.03 -9.97
N SER A 146 -11.33 -10.54 -9.50
CA SER A 146 -11.29 -11.60 -8.48
C SER A 146 -11.80 -11.10 -7.12
N ILE A 147 -11.43 -9.87 -6.72
CA ILE A 147 -11.95 -9.24 -5.50
C ILE A 147 -13.48 -9.06 -5.62
N LEU A 148 -13.97 -8.55 -6.75
CA LEU A 148 -15.39 -8.27 -6.93
C LEU A 148 -16.28 -9.52 -6.89
N LYS A 149 -15.76 -10.71 -7.19
CA LYS A 149 -16.51 -11.98 -7.03
C LYS A 149 -16.98 -12.22 -5.60
N ARG A 150 -16.37 -11.55 -4.60
CA ARG A 150 -16.72 -11.67 -3.18
C ARG A 150 -17.23 -10.34 -2.60
N ASN A 151 -17.69 -9.43 -3.45
CA ASN A 151 -18.16 -8.11 -3.02
C ASN A 151 -19.30 -8.21 -1.99
N ASP A 152 -20.24 -9.13 -2.17
CA ASP A 152 -21.36 -9.30 -1.23
C ASP A 152 -20.86 -9.72 0.16
N TRP A 153 -19.97 -10.69 0.23
CA TRP A 153 -19.30 -11.08 1.47
C TRP A 153 -18.58 -9.89 2.11
N ALA A 154 -17.87 -9.09 1.31
CA ALA A 154 -17.18 -7.90 1.80
C ALA A 154 -18.17 -6.91 2.44
N LEU A 155 -19.28 -6.63 1.76
CA LEU A 155 -20.32 -5.71 2.23
C LEU A 155 -20.97 -6.23 3.52
N GLU A 156 -21.19 -7.54 3.64
CA GLU A 156 -21.64 -8.16 4.89
C GLU A 156 -20.64 -7.94 6.03
N GLN A 157 -19.33 -8.01 5.76
CA GLN A 157 -18.32 -7.74 6.78
C GLN A 157 -18.43 -6.32 7.38
N ARG A 158 -19.01 -5.35 6.65
CA ARG A 158 -19.25 -3.99 7.17
C ARG A 158 -20.32 -3.93 8.25
N LEU A 159 -21.20 -4.94 8.31
CA LEU A 159 -22.28 -4.99 9.29
C LEU A 159 -21.79 -5.43 10.68
N TYR A 160 -20.60 -6.03 10.75
CA TYR A 160 -19.98 -6.47 12.00
C TYR A 160 -19.04 -5.40 12.56
N GLY A 161 -18.99 -5.28 13.88
CA GLY A 161 -18.16 -4.29 14.59
C GLY A 161 -18.96 -3.53 15.65
N TYR A 162 -18.29 -2.57 16.30
CA TYR A 162 -18.93 -1.71 17.30
C TYR A 162 -19.82 -0.67 16.61
N LYS A 163 -21.08 -0.56 17.06
CA LYS A 163 -21.93 0.58 16.70
C LYS A 163 -21.31 1.84 17.31
N LYS A 164 -21.07 2.86 16.48
CA LYS A 164 -20.63 4.19 16.95
C LYS A 164 -21.67 4.80 17.88
#